data_AF-A0A7W9FLH3-F1
#
_entry.id   AF-A0A7W9FLH3-F1
#
_cell.length_a   1.000
_cell.length_b   1.000
_cell.length_c   1.000
_cell.angle_alpha   90.00
_cell.angle_beta   90.00
_cell.angle_gamma   90.00
#
_symmetry.space_group_name_H-M   'P 1'
#
loop_
_entity.id
_entity.type
_entity.pdbx_description
1 polymer ?
#
loop_
_entity_poly.entity_id
_entity_poly.type
_entity_poly.pdbx_seq_one_letter_code
_entity_poly.pdbx_strand_id
1 'polypeptide(L)'
;MAIAGYEHGDQPLLSRARFFRRLGANVGLALALIGTSLAFGMAGYHFLAGLAWIDAFLNAAMILSGMGPVDPLEGTAAKLFAGLFAIYSGLLVVATASLIFAPVLHRVLHRLHLRDEQDADDDDDDDNGPAAAPPG
;
A
#
# COMPACT_ATOMS: atom_id res chain seq x y z
N MET A 1 17.45 -41.73 -12.12
CA MET A 1 18.55 -41.49 -13.07
C MET A 1 18.24 -40.18 -13.76
N ALA A 2 19.24 -39.28 -13.76
CA ALA A 2 19.24 -37.83 -14.05
C ALA A 2 18.32 -37.39 -15.22
N ILE A 3 17.91 -36.11 -15.36
CA ILE A 3 18.75 -34.91 -15.27
C ILE A 3 17.90 -33.66 -15.02
N ALA A 4 18.48 -32.74 -14.26
CA ALA A 4 18.03 -31.40 -13.97
C ALA A 4 17.52 -30.63 -15.21
N GLY A 5 16.29 -30.17 -15.14
CA GLY A 5 15.85 -28.98 -15.85
C GLY A 5 16.09 -27.78 -14.94
N TYR A 6 17.28 -27.19 -15.05
CA TYR A 6 17.63 -25.92 -14.42
C TYR A 6 16.60 -24.86 -14.83
N GLU A 7 15.61 -24.59 -13.98
CA GLU A 7 14.81 -23.38 -14.09
C GLU A 7 15.75 -22.19 -13.90
N HIS A 8 16.15 -21.61 -15.04
CA HIS A 8 17.00 -20.44 -15.11
C HIS A 8 16.38 -19.31 -14.29
N GLY A 9 17.17 -18.78 -13.37
CA GLY A 9 16.89 -17.62 -12.51
C GLY A 9 16.80 -16.31 -13.27
N ASP A 10 15.95 -16.25 -14.30
CA ASP A 10 15.73 -15.05 -15.10
C ASP A 10 14.23 -14.87 -15.35
N GLN A 11 13.43 -14.83 -14.27
CA GLN A 11 12.08 -14.28 -14.37
C GLN A 11 12.23 -12.76 -14.51
N PRO A 12 11.96 -12.19 -15.71
CA PRO A 12 12.22 -10.78 -15.95
C PRO A 12 11.32 -10.00 -15.01
N LEU A 13 11.95 -9.15 -14.17
CA LEU A 13 11.31 -8.13 -13.34
C LEU A 13 10.01 -7.69 -14.02
N LEU A 14 8.87 -8.13 -13.46
CA LEU A 14 7.51 -7.90 -13.97
C LEU A 14 7.46 -6.62 -14.83
N SER A 15 7.26 -6.78 -16.15
CA SER A 15 7.40 -5.69 -17.11
C SER A 15 6.76 -4.41 -16.56
N ARG A 16 7.48 -3.27 -16.68
CA ARG A 16 7.08 -1.99 -16.07
C ARG A 16 5.58 -1.69 -16.29
N ALA A 17 5.04 -2.07 -17.44
CA ALA A 17 3.62 -1.99 -17.79
C ALA A 17 2.67 -2.77 -16.83
N ARG A 18 3.00 -4.01 -16.44
CA ARG A 18 2.17 -4.82 -15.54
C ARG A 18 2.21 -4.29 -14.10
N PHE A 19 3.34 -3.69 -13.69
CA PHE A 19 3.47 -2.98 -12.42
C PHE A 19 2.59 -1.71 -12.38
N PHE A 20 2.67 -0.85 -13.40
CA PHE A 20 1.82 0.35 -13.49
C PHE A 20 0.33 0.00 -13.56
N ARG A 21 -0.04 -1.10 -14.21
CA ARG A 21 -1.43 -1.57 -14.23
C ARG A 21 -1.93 -2.00 -12.84
N ARG A 22 -1.10 -2.70 -12.05
CA ARG A 22 -1.43 -3.08 -10.66
C ARG A 22 -1.52 -1.85 -9.77
N LEU A 23 -0.59 -0.90 -9.91
CA LEU A 23 -0.64 0.35 -9.17
C LEU A 23 -1.89 1.16 -9.51
N GLY A 24 -2.22 1.29 -10.79
CA GLY A 24 -3.44 1.97 -11.26
C GLY A 24 -4.71 1.31 -10.73
N ALA A 25 -4.78 -0.03 -10.69
CA ALA A 25 -5.91 -0.74 -10.10
C ALA A 25 -6.03 -0.49 -8.58
N ASN A 26 -4.91 -0.50 -7.85
CA ASN A 26 -4.89 -0.20 -6.41
C ASN A 26 -5.31 1.25 -6.12
N VAL A 27 -4.84 2.20 -6.92
CA VAL A 27 -5.25 3.61 -6.83
C VAL A 27 -6.74 3.75 -7.14
N GLY A 28 -7.24 3.09 -8.18
CA GLY A 28 -8.67 3.08 -8.51
C GLY A 28 -9.53 2.52 -7.37
N LEU A 29 -9.09 1.42 -6.75
CA LEU A 29 -9.76 0.84 -5.59
C LEU A 29 -9.71 1.79 -4.37
N ALA A 30 -8.57 2.43 -4.11
CA ALA A 30 -8.44 3.41 -3.03
C ALA A 30 -9.36 4.62 -3.24
N LEU A 31 -9.44 5.14 -4.46
CA LEU A 31 -10.36 6.23 -4.82
C LEU A 31 -11.83 5.83 -4.67
N ALA A 32 -12.18 4.60 -5.06
CA ALA A 32 -13.53 4.08 -4.87
C ALA A 32 -13.89 4.01 -3.38
N LEU A 33 -12.99 3.46 -2.55
CA LEU A 33 -13.17 3.38 -1.10
C LEU A 33 -13.31 4.77 -0.46
N ILE A 34 -12.45 5.71 -0.84
CA ILE A 34 -12.52 7.11 -0.39
C ILE A 34 -13.84 7.75 -0.82
N GLY A 35 -14.26 7.58 -2.07
CA GLY A 35 -15.50 8.13 -2.61
C GLY A 35 -16.75 7.59 -1.91
N THR A 36 -16.82 6.28 -1.67
CA THR A 36 -17.94 5.68 -0.92
C THR A 36 -17.97 6.14 0.53
N SER A 37 -16.80 6.27 1.16
CA SER A 37 -16.68 6.75 2.53
C SER A 37 -17.09 8.20 2.68
N LEU A 38 -16.71 9.02 1.70
CA LEU A 38 -17.09 10.42 1.63
C LEU A 38 -18.61 10.57 1.46
N ALA A 39 -19.23 9.79 0.58
CA ALA A 39 -20.68 9.79 0.41
C ALA A 39 -21.41 9.37 1.69
N PHE A 40 -20.88 8.37 2.42
CA PHE A 40 -21.42 7.97 3.72
C PHE A 40 -21.27 9.08 4.77
N GLY A 41 -20.10 9.73 4.82
CA GLY A 41 -19.84 10.89 5.67
C GLY A 41 -20.82 12.03 5.40
N MET A 42 -21.00 12.38 4.13
CA MET A 42 -21.94 13.41 3.66
C MET A 42 -23.37 13.11 4.11
N ALA A 43 -23.84 11.87 3.90
CA ALA A 43 -25.18 11.47 4.33
C ALA A 43 -25.33 11.60 5.85
N GLY A 44 -24.35 11.16 6.64
CA GLY A 44 -24.41 11.27 8.08
C GLY A 44 -24.43 12.72 8.57
N TYR A 45 -23.59 13.60 8.02
CA TYR A 45 -23.62 15.02 8.36
C TYR A 45 -24.91 15.72 7.93
N HIS A 46 -25.46 15.35 6.77
CA HIS A 46 -26.72 15.92 6.30
C HIS A 46 -27.89 15.52 7.22
N PHE A 47 -28.01 14.24 7.57
CA PHE A 47 -29.17 13.74 8.33
C PHE A 47 -29.03 13.89 9.85
N LEU A 48 -27.82 13.74 10.42
CA LEU A 48 -27.61 13.79 11.88
C LEU A 48 -27.19 15.17 12.38
N ALA A 49 -26.51 15.96 11.55
CA ALA A 49 -26.08 17.32 11.89
C ALA A 49 -26.89 18.42 11.17
N GLY A 50 -27.80 18.06 10.27
CA GLY A 50 -28.68 19.01 9.58
C GLY A 50 -27.97 19.94 8.59
N LEU A 51 -26.73 19.62 8.21
CA LEU A 51 -25.91 20.45 7.33
C LEU A 51 -26.41 20.37 5.88
N ALA A 52 -26.28 21.46 5.11
CA ALA A 52 -26.50 21.39 3.67
C ALA A 52 -25.48 20.44 3.01
N TRP A 53 -25.81 19.87 1.84
CA TRP A 53 -24.94 18.88 1.19
C TRP A 53 -23.50 19.34 0.95
N ILE A 54 -23.30 20.62 0.62
CA ILE A 54 -21.98 21.18 0.39
C ILE A 54 -21.17 21.30 1.69
N ASP A 55 -21.81 21.67 2.79
CA ASP A 55 -21.18 21.76 4.12
C ASP A 55 -20.92 20.35 4.66
N ALA A 56 -21.85 19.42 4.43
CA ALA A 56 -21.67 18.02 4.76
C ALA A 56 -20.49 17.39 4.00
N PHE A 57 -20.31 17.73 2.72
CA PHE A 57 -19.14 17.36 1.94
C PHE A 57 -17.85 17.92 2.54
N LEU A 58 -17.84 19.23 2.84
CA LEU A 58 -16.66 19.88 3.43
C LEU A 58 -16.25 19.21 4.75
N ASN A 59 -17.20 19.01 5.66
CA ASN A 59 -16.92 18.40 6.97
C ASN A 59 -16.49 16.93 6.84
N ALA A 60 -17.14 16.16 5.97
CA ALA A 60 -16.75 14.77 5.72
C ALA A 60 -15.34 14.69 5.11
N ALA A 61 -15.02 15.54 4.14
CA ALA A 61 -13.70 15.59 3.50
C ALA A 61 -12.60 16.02 4.46
N MET A 62 -12.88 16.99 5.34
CA MET A 62 -11.95 17.42 6.39
C MET A 62 -11.59 16.26 7.31
N ILE A 63 -12.58 15.54 7.83
CA ILE A 63 -12.33 14.35 8.66
C ILE A 63 -11.56 13.26 7.89
N LEU A 64 -11.92 13.01 6.63
CA LEU A 64 -11.22 12.05 5.78
C LEU A 64 -9.75 12.42 5.58
N SER A 65 -9.42 13.72 5.57
CA SER A 65 -8.05 14.22 5.47
C SER A 65 -7.28 14.25 6.81
N GLY A 66 -7.95 13.90 7.92
CA GLY A 66 -7.37 13.94 9.27
C GLY A 66 -7.52 15.29 9.98
N MET A 67 -8.24 16.24 9.39
CA MET A 67 -8.59 17.52 10.00
C MET A 67 -9.96 17.44 10.68
N GLY A 68 -10.21 18.27 11.70
CA GLY A 68 -11.51 18.32 12.35
C GLY A 68 -12.62 18.91 11.47
N PRO A 69 -13.90 18.73 11.84
CA PRO A 69 -15.01 19.41 11.18
C PRO A 69 -14.87 20.94 11.33
N VAL A 70 -15.29 21.67 10.30
CA VAL A 70 -15.25 23.14 10.24
C VAL A 70 -16.47 23.73 10.94
N ASP A 71 -17.63 23.11 10.74
CA ASP A 71 -18.89 23.59 11.29
C ASP A 71 -19.12 23.10 12.72
N PRO A 72 -19.71 23.93 13.59
CA PRO A 72 -20.05 23.53 14.93
C PRO A 72 -21.10 22.41 14.90
N LEU A 73 -20.78 21.30 15.57
CA LEU A 73 -21.68 20.15 15.68
C LEU A 73 -22.60 20.30 16.88
N GLU A 74 -23.87 20.58 16.59
CA GLU A 74 -24.93 20.65 17.59
C GLU A 74 -25.57 19.26 17.81
N GLY A 75 -25.84 18.93 19.07
CA GLY A 75 -26.49 17.67 19.44
C GLY A 75 -25.55 16.47 19.63
N THR A 76 -25.98 15.53 20.47
CA THR A 76 -25.20 14.35 20.85
C THR A 76 -24.99 13.39 19.68
N ALA A 77 -26.00 13.23 18.82
CA ALA A 77 -25.94 12.32 17.66
C ALA A 77 -24.87 12.76 16.65
N ALA A 78 -24.83 14.06 16.30
CA ALA A 78 -23.83 14.61 15.39
C ALA A 78 -22.39 14.45 15.93
N LYS A 79 -22.18 14.68 17.23
CA LYS A 79 -20.86 14.52 17.88
C LYS A 79 -20.40 13.06 17.90
N LEU A 80 -21.30 12.13 18.24
CA LEU A 80 -20.98 10.70 18.22
C LEU A 80 -20.68 10.21 16.81
N PHE A 81 -21.48 10.64 15.83
CA PHE A 81 -21.23 10.33 14.43
C PHE A 81 -19.86 10.85 13.97
N ALA A 82 -19.56 12.12 14.19
CA ALA A 82 -18.28 12.70 13.81
C ALA A 82 -17.08 11.99 14.46
N GLY A 83 -17.19 11.61 15.74
CA GLY A 83 -16.15 10.86 16.44
C GLY A 83 -15.93 9.46 15.85
N LEU A 84 -17.00 8.70 15.63
CA LEU A 84 -16.92 7.37 15.01
C LEU A 84 -16.41 7.44 13.56
N PHE A 85 -16.91 8.42 12.81
CA PHE A 85 -16.48 8.66 11.44
C PHE A 85 -15.01 9.07 11.39
N ALA A 86 -14.50 9.83 12.35
CA ALA A 86 -13.07 10.17 12.44
C ALA A 86 -12.17 8.96 12.68
N ILE A 87 -12.55 8.06 13.60
CA ILE A 87 -11.81 6.82 13.86
C ILE A 87 -11.78 5.97 12.59
N TYR A 88 -12.96 5.74 11.98
CA TYR A 88 -13.09 5.01 10.73
C TYR A 88 -12.21 5.62 9.62
N SER A 89 -12.27 6.94 9.45
CA SER A 89 -11.53 7.67 8.42
C SER A 89 -10.02 7.56 8.62
N GLY A 90 -9.53 7.67 9.85
CA GLY A 90 -8.11 7.47 10.16
C GLY A 90 -7.62 6.08 9.75
N LEU A 91 -8.39 5.04 10.05
CA LEU A 91 -8.07 3.66 9.65
C LEU A 91 -8.12 3.50 8.12
N LEU A 92 -9.10 4.12 7.45
CA LEU A 92 -9.24 4.10 6.01
C LEU A 92 -8.05 4.75 5.30
N VAL A 93 -7.56 5.90 5.79
CA VAL A 93 -6.37 6.57 5.25
C VAL A 93 -5.15 5.67 5.34
N VAL A 94 -4.92 5.03 6.50
CA VAL A 94 -3.82 4.09 6.67
C VAL A 94 -3.97 2.89 5.73
N ALA A 95 -5.17 2.30 5.65
CA ALA A 95 -5.44 1.14 4.78
C ALA A 95 -5.22 1.46 3.30
N THR A 96 -5.70 2.61 2.83
CA THR A 96 -5.53 3.04 1.43
C THR A 96 -4.08 3.39 1.11
N ALA A 97 -3.35 4.02 2.03
CA ALA A 97 -1.90 4.21 1.90
C ALA A 97 -1.17 2.86 1.79
N SER A 98 -1.45 1.91 2.69
CA SER A 98 -0.87 0.56 2.64
C SER A 98 -1.19 -0.15 1.33
N LEU A 99 -2.41 -0.04 0.80
CA LEU A 99 -2.81 -0.65 -0.47
C LEU A 99 -2.00 -0.11 -1.66
N ILE A 100 -1.72 1.19 -1.67
CA ILE A 100 -0.92 1.84 -2.71
C ILE A 100 0.57 1.47 -2.56
N PHE A 101 1.09 1.46 -1.33
CA PHE A 101 2.52 1.22 -1.06
C PHE A 101 2.93 -0.26 -1.02
N ALA A 102 2.02 -1.20 -0.75
CA ALA A 102 2.30 -2.64 -0.70
C ALA A 102 3.12 -3.18 -1.90
N PRO A 103 2.78 -2.92 -3.18
CA PRO A 103 3.57 -3.40 -4.30
C PRO A 103 4.97 -2.78 -4.38
N VAL A 104 5.17 -1.59 -3.83
CA VAL A 104 6.48 -0.92 -3.76
C VAL A 104 7.34 -1.57 -2.69
N LEU A 105 6.81 -1.74 -1.47
CA LEU A 105 7.51 -2.40 -0.37
C LEU A 105 7.90 -3.83 -0.73
N HIS A 106 6.97 -4.61 -1.31
CA HIS A 106 7.27 -5.96 -1.75
C HIS A 106 8.40 -5.99 -2.79
N ARG A 107 8.46 -5.01 -3.70
CA ARG A 107 9.53 -4.92 -4.70
C ARG A 107 10.88 -4.56 -4.08
N VAL A 108 10.90 -3.66 -3.09
CA VAL A 108 12.13 -3.27 -2.39
C VAL A 108 12.68 -4.44 -1.57
N LEU A 109 11.83 -5.13 -0.81
CA LEU A 109 12.22 -6.29 -0.01
C LEU A 109 12.76 -7.44 -0.86
N HIS A 110 12.11 -7.72 -1.99
CA HIS A 110 12.58 -8.75 -2.91
C HIS A 110 13.94 -8.38 -3.54
N ARG A 111 14.20 -7.09 -3.80
CA ARG A 111 15.49 -6.65 -4.36
C ARG A 111 16.62 -6.69 -3.33
N LEU A 112 16.31 -6.59 -2.03
CA LEU A 112 17.30 -6.70 -0.97
C LEU A 112 17.72 -8.16 -0.77
N HIS A 113 16.77 -9.09 -0.64
CA HIS A 113 17.09 -10.52 -0.51
C HIS A 113 17.91 -11.07 -1.69
N LEU A 114 17.60 -10.64 -2.93
CA LEU A 114 18.39 -11.04 -4.10
C LEU A 114 19.84 -10.53 -4.10
N ARG A 115 20.15 -9.47 -3.35
CA ARG A 115 21.54 -8.97 -3.22
C ARG A 115 22.29 -9.81 -2.18
N ASP A 116 21.64 -10.15 -1.08
CA ASP A 116 22.24 -11.00 -0.05
C ASP A 116 22.55 -12.42 -0.57
N GLU A 117 21.74 -12.96 -1.49
CA GLU A 117 22.01 -14.26 -2.15
C GLU A 117 23.16 -14.16 -3.18
N GLN A 118 23.27 -13.06 -3.94
CA GLN A 118 24.35 -12.87 -4.92
C GLN A 118 25.71 -12.65 -4.25
N ASP A 119 25.75 -11.90 -3.15
CA ASP A 119 26.99 -11.67 -2.41
C ASP A 119 27.51 -12.96 -1.71
N ALA A 120 26.63 -13.95 -1.46
CA ALA A 120 27.00 -15.23 -0.88
C ALA A 120 27.55 -16.25 -1.90
N ASP A 121 27.06 -16.23 -3.14
CA ASP A 121 27.56 -17.11 -4.22
C ASP A 121 28.94 -16.63 -4.75
N ASP A 122 29.24 -15.32 -4.71
CA ASP A 122 30.55 -14.78 -5.14
C ASP A 122 31.71 -15.12 -4.17
N ASP A 123 31.43 -15.41 -2.89
CA ASP A 123 32.44 -15.78 -1.88
C ASP A 123 32.86 -17.27 -1.93
N ASP A 124 32.06 -18.15 -2.55
CA ASP A 124 32.33 -19.61 -2.62
C ASP A 124 33.14 -20.04 -3.86
N ASP A 125 33.30 -19.17 -4.87
CA ASP A 125 34.00 -19.48 -6.13
C ASP A 125 35.54 -19.25 -6.08
N ASP A 126 36.09 -18.70 -4.99
CA ASP A 126 37.53 -18.39 -4.84
C ASP A 126 38.38 -19.52 -4.19
N ASP A 127 37.79 -20.67 -3.82
CA ASP A 127 38.49 -21.83 -3.20
C ASP A 127 38.79 -23.00 -4.17
N ASN A 128 38.80 -22.77 -5.48
CA ASN A 128 39.28 -23.79 -6.44
C ASN A 128 40.49 -23.31 -7.25
N GLY A 129 41.55 -22.90 -6.54
CA GLY A 129 42.88 -22.74 -7.11
C GLY A 129 43.43 -24.09 -7.59
N PRO A 130 44.02 -24.19 -8.81
CA PRO A 130 44.48 -25.46 -9.36
C PRO A 130 45.51 -26.12 -8.44
N ALA A 131 45.19 -27.35 -8.03
CA ALA A 131 46.04 -28.20 -7.19
C ALA A 131 47.48 -28.24 -7.69
N ALA A 132 48.41 -27.94 -6.77
CA ALA A 132 49.85 -27.96 -6.99
C ALA A 132 50.31 -29.27 -7.65
N ALA A 133 50.99 -29.16 -8.79
CA ALA A 133 51.67 -30.28 -9.43
C ALA A 133 52.87 -30.75 -8.57
N PRO A 134 53.10 -32.06 -8.43
CA PRO A 134 54.17 -32.59 -7.57
C PRO A 134 55.57 -32.29 -8.15
N PRO A 135 56.60 -32.11 -7.29
CA PRO A 135 57.95 -31.78 -7.73
C PRO A 135 58.64 -32.97 -8.40
N GLY A 136 59.33 -32.70 -9.51
CA GLY A 136 60.23 -33.61 -10.22
C GLY A 136 61.66 -33.08 -10.22
#